data_AF-A0A9X9HSG5-F1
#
_entry.id   AF-A0A9X9HSG5-F1
#
_cell.length_a   1.000
_cell.length_b   1.000
_cell.length_c   1.000
_cell.angle_alpha   90.00
_cell.angle_beta   90.00
_cell.angle_gamma   90.00
#
_symmetry.space_group_name_H-M   'P 1'
#
loop_
_entity.id
_entity.type
_entity.pdbx_description
1 polymer ?
#
loop_
_entity_poly.entity_id
_entity_poly.type
_entity_poly.pdbx_seq_one_letter_code
_entity_poly.pdbx_strand_id
1 'polypeptide(L)'
;MSHDALAKLDFTCTQEQYPELPAEADILYRYALYHDLHNRKRPSQRKNVLDYLHYYRIAAANGHWRANLTLQKHLAANDAIEVENSLNEGIAYNLLLEDALPATADLWWSRYILAGYDPSHEKGDSTAYLRRAAERGNAEAQYMMGGLLDAVKNELYTDDPRYWKIMVIAEKFYYCSASAGHRFASPEGAMQAKLAYQNDADTLITKWEGKKPKSDKTVAELDQLSLQALQQGMKAGGGSAAYALRAAFDPDYRHPNAPPRYTTVTPDAERAKRYRKIGYYIDSRLEFMPEMTVEDLDDIVPLPPAPLPAWDGTIAFQRFYDGESPAKPSDELMKKLAAAKGLDPATGLPVKKDGLPAVRSWQNWWD
;
A
#
# COMPACT_ATOMS: atom_id res chain seq x y z
N MET A 1 -10.94 5.64 -29.51
CA MET A 1 -9.54 6.05 -29.28
C MET A 1 -8.73 5.69 -30.51
N SER A 2 -7.91 6.61 -31.04
CA SER A 2 -6.99 6.32 -32.13
C SER A 2 -5.85 5.40 -31.66
N HIS A 3 -5.14 4.73 -32.58
CA HIS A 3 -3.94 3.93 -32.27
C HIS A 3 -2.89 4.72 -31.45
N ASP A 4 -2.77 6.02 -31.73
CA ASP A 4 -1.83 6.95 -31.09
C ASP A 4 -2.18 7.22 -29.61
N ALA A 5 -3.47 7.22 -29.24
CA ALA A 5 -3.90 7.39 -27.86
C ALA A 5 -3.60 6.15 -26.97
N LEU A 6 -3.54 4.96 -27.57
CA LEU A 6 -3.24 3.72 -26.84
C LEU A 6 -1.74 3.53 -26.58
N ALA A 7 -0.86 4.13 -27.37
CA ALA A 7 0.59 4.11 -27.12
C ALA A 7 0.94 4.93 -25.86
N LYS A 8 0.19 6.01 -25.60
CA LYS A 8 0.36 6.84 -24.40
C LYS A 8 -0.05 6.15 -23.10
N LEU A 9 -0.68 4.98 -23.18
CA LEU A 9 -1.04 4.18 -22.00
C LEU A 9 0.09 3.28 -21.53
N ASP A 10 1.14 3.08 -22.35
CA ASP A 10 2.28 2.22 -21.99
C ASP A 10 2.89 2.64 -20.65
N PHE A 11 3.37 1.66 -19.90
CA PHE A 11 3.83 1.81 -18.53
C PHE A 11 5.08 0.97 -18.33
N THR A 12 6.05 1.56 -17.64
CA THR A 12 7.27 0.88 -17.17
C THR A 12 7.15 0.71 -15.67
N CYS A 13 7.36 -0.51 -15.18
CA CYS A 13 7.29 -0.77 -13.75
C CYS A 13 8.40 -0.01 -13.01
N THR A 14 7.99 0.83 -12.08
CA THR A 14 8.84 1.62 -11.18
C THR A 14 8.43 1.33 -9.75
N GLN A 15 9.36 1.40 -8.80
CA GLN A 15 9.07 1.27 -7.38
C GLN A 15 9.56 2.51 -6.63
N GLU A 16 8.69 3.09 -5.81
CA GLU A 16 9.06 4.16 -4.91
C GLU A 16 10.03 3.63 -3.83
N GLN A 17 11.10 4.38 -3.59
CA GLN A 17 12.07 4.06 -2.55
C GLN A 17 11.64 4.71 -1.23
N TYR A 18 11.48 3.89 -0.19
CA TYR A 18 11.09 4.37 1.13
C TYR A 18 12.33 4.66 1.97
N PRO A 19 12.50 5.89 2.48
CA PRO A 19 13.64 6.22 3.33
C PRO A 19 13.52 5.52 4.69
N GLU A 20 14.67 5.31 5.34
CA GLU A 20 14.70 4.80 6.71
C GLU A 20 13.97 5.74 7.68
N LEU A 21 13.29 5.15 8.66
CA LEU A 21 12.54 5.91 9.65
C LEU A 21 13.49 6.48 10.72
N PRO A 22 13.43 7.79 11.03
CA PRO A 22 14.29 8.38 12.04
C PRO A 22 14.02 7.78 13.42
N ALA A 23 15.03 7.18 14.05
CA ALA A 23 14.87 6.41 15.29
C ALA A 23 14.22 7.20 16.44
N GLU A 24 14.59 8.47 16.64
CA GLU A 24 13.97 9.33 17.66
C GLU A 24 12.50 9.61 17.37
N ALA A 25 12.12 9.80 16.09
CA ALA A 25 10.74 10.04 15.69
C ALA A 25 9.90 8.76 15.71
N ASP A 26 10.51 7.59 15.46
CA ASP A 26 9.84 6.29 15.53
C ASP A 26 9.36 5.95 16.94
N ILE A 27 10.08 6.40 17.99
CA ILE A 27 9.62 6.28 19.39
C ILE A 27 8.25 6.94 19.57
N LEU A 28 8.08 8.16 19.04
CA LEU A 28 6.81 8.90 19.10
C LEU A 28 5.73 8.20 18.29
N TYR A 29 6.05 7.77 17.07
CA TYR A 29 5.13 7.07 16.18
C TYR A 29 4.60 5.78 16.81
N ARG A 30 5.48 4.92 17.34
CA ARG A 30 5.11 3.63 17.93
C ARG A 30 4.24 3.78 19.17
N TYR A 31 4.55 4.75 20.04
CA TYR A 31 3.71 5.06 21.19
C TYR A 31 2.30 5.48 20.75
N ALA A 32 2.21 6.44 19.83
CA ALA A 32 0.94 6.92 19.31
C ALA A 32 0.13 5.82 18.62
N LEU A 33 0.78 5.01 17.78
CA LEU A 33 0.17 3.90 17.06
C LEU A 33 -0.41 2.86 18.01
N TYR A 34 0.34 2.47 19.04
CA TYR A 34 -0.14 1.50 20.02
C TYR A 34 -1.47 1.95 20.64
N HIS A 35 -1.54 3.19 21.12
CA HIS A 35 -2.75 3.72 21.75
C HIS A 35 -3.90 3.96 20.75
N ASP A 36 -3.59 4.46 19.56
CA ASP A 36 -4.56 4.60 18.46
C ASP A 36 -5.23 3.24 18.15
N LEU A 37 -4.44 2.19 17.91
CA LEU A 37 -4.96 0.84 17.61
C LEU A 37 -5.86 0.31 18.74
N HIS A 38 -5.53 0.57 20.00
CA HIS A 38 -6.35 0.15 21.14
C HIS A 38 -7.66 0.95 21.27
N ASN A 39 -7.69 2.18 20.78
CA ASN A 39 -8.90 3.02 20.76
C ASN A 39 -9.82 2.71 19.56
N ARG A 40 -9.28 2.24 18.42
CA ARG A 40 -10.06 1.96 17.19
C ARG A 40 -11.19 0.95 17.34
N LYS A 41 -11.07 0.00 18.29
CA LYS A 41 -12.11 -1.01 18.58
C LYS A 41 -13.40 -0.44 19.17
N ARG A 42 -13.39 0.82 19.61
CA ARG A 42 -14.50 1.44 20.32
C ARG A 42 -14.84 2.77 19.65
N PRO A 43 -15.82 2.81 18.74
CA PRO A 43 -16.19 4.02 18.00
C PRO A 43 -16.42 5.24 18.90
N SER A 44 -17.05 5.05 20.07
CA SER A 44 -17.27 6.11 21.06
C SER A 44 -16.00 6.68 21.68
N GLN A 45 -14.89 5.95 21.62
CA GLN A 45 -13.58 6.34 22.16
C GLN A 45 -12.64 6.90 21.08
N ARG A 46 -13.07 7.03 19.82
CA ARG A 46 -12.25 7.63 18.76
C ARG A 46 -11.91 9.11 19.02
N LYS A 47 -12.67 9.82 19.85
CA LYS A 47 -12.31 11.16 20.34
C LYS A 47 -10.97 11.18 21.10
N ASN A 48 -10.55 10.05 21.68
CA ASN A 48 -9.28 9.92 22.40
C ASN A 48 -8.07 9.86 21.45
N VAL A 49 -8.27 9.77 20.12
CA VAL A 49 -7.16 9.87 19.16
C VAL A 49 -6.53 11.28 19.22
N LEU A 50 -7.28 12.31 19.65
CA LEU A 50 -6.74 13.65 19.89
C LEU A 50 -5.56 13.64 20.88
N ASP A 51 -5.60 12.76 21.88
CA ASP A 51 -4.56 12.67 22.93
C ASP A 51 -3.20 12.26 22.36
N TYR A 52 -3.19 11.62 21.18
CA TYR A 52 -1.98 11.09 20.55
C TYR A 52 -1.62 11.77 19.23
N LEU A 53 -2.46 12.69 18.75
CA LEU A 53 -2.26 13.35 17.45
C LEU A 53 -0.97 14.18 17.41
N HIS A 54 -0.58 14.79 18.54
CA HIS A 54 0.67 15.55 18.62
C HIS A 54 1.91 14.70 18.34
N TYR A 55 1.90 13.41 18.69
CA TYR A 55 3.04 12.53 18.47
C TYR A 55 3.21 12.26 16.98
N TYR A 56 2.10 12.03 16.27
CA TYR A 56 2.14 11.88 14.81
C TYR A 56 2.60 13.16 14.12
N ARG A 57 2.10 14.32 14.53
CA ARG A 57 2.54 15.64 14.02
C ARG A 57 4.03 15.84 14.15
N ILE A 58 4.57 15.65 15.36
CA ILE A 58 5.99 15.85 15.67
C ILE A 58 6.85 14.79 14.97
N ALA A 59 6.42 13.54 14.92
CA ALA A 59 7.15 12.49 14.21
C ALA A 59 7.20 12.77 12.69
N ALA A 60 6.05 13.10 12.09
CA ALA A 60 5.94 13.46 10.68
C ALA A 60 6.84 14.64 10.33
N ALA A 61 6.80 15.71 11.13
CA ALA A 61 7.67 16.90 11.00
C ALA A 61 9.17 16.57 10.98
N ASN A 62 9.54 15.51 11.69
CA ASN A 62 10.92 15.03 11.79
C ASN A 62 11.25 13.95 10.75
N GLY A 63 10.47 13.82 9.68
CA GLY A 63 10.76 12.94 8.54
C GLY A 63 10.18 11.53 8.66
N HIS A 64 9.34 11.26 9.67
CA HIS A 64 8.75 9.94 9.86
C HIS A 64 7.57 9.72 8.91
N TRP A 65 7.82 9.18 7.72
CA TRP A 65 6.81 9.07 6.66
C TRP A 65 5.58 8.24 7.06
N ARG A 66 5.72 7.18 7.87
CA ARG A 66 4.55 6.42 8.36
C ARG A 66 3.65 7.26 9.28
N ALA A 67 4.26 8.14 10.09
CA ALA A 67 3.51 9.02 10.97
C ALA A 67 2.75 10.07 10.14
N ASN A 68 3.39 10.58 9.09
CA ASN A 68 2.78 11.50 8.14
C ASN A 68 1.55 10.85 7.47
N LEU A 69 1.68 9.64 6.94
CA LEU A 69 0.55 8.92 6.31
C LEU A 69 -0.59 8.62 7.29
N THR A 70 -0.26 8.16 8.51
CA THR A 70 -1.27 7.92 9.55
C THR A 70 -1.97 9.22 9.95
N LEU A 71 -1.23 10.33 10.09
CA LEU A 71 -1.78 11.64 10.39
C LEU A 71 -2.74 12.13 9.30
N GLN A 72 -2.31 12.12 8.03
CA GLN A 72 -3.16 12.55 6.92
C GLN A 72 -4.45 11.72 6.82
N LYS A 73 -4.40 10.42 7.13
CA LYS A 73 -5.60 9.56 7.19
C LYS A 73 -6.58 10.02 8.27
N HIS A 74 -6.08 10.35 9.46
CA HIS A 74 -6.92 10.87 10.55
C HIS A 74 -7.51 12.24 10.22
N LEU A 75 -6.73 13.12 9.59
CA LEU A 75 -7.18 14.46 9.19
C LEU A 75 -8.22 14.43 8.06
N ALA A 76 -8.13 13.46 7.15
CA ALA A 76 -9.08 13.27 6.05
C ALA A 76 -10.39 12.55 6.49
N ALA A 77 -10.33 11.72 7.53
CA ALA A 77 -11.47 11.00 8.08
C ALA A 77 -12.28 11.90 9.04
N ASN A 78 -13.09 12.81 8.48
CA ASN A 78 -13.91 13.78 9.21
C ASN A 78 -15.04 13.18 10.09
N ASP A 79 -15.21 11.85 10.15
CA ASP A 79 -16.36 11.21 10.78
C ASP A 79 -16.19 10.88 12.27
N ALA A 80 -14.98 11.00 12.83
CA ALA A 80 -14.72 10.63 14.22
C ALA A 80 -13.89 11.63 15.06
N ILE A 81 -13.17 12.56 14.43
CA ILE A 81 -12.30 13.53 15.10
C ILE A 81 -12.50 14.89 14.43
N GLU A 82 -13.03 15.87 15.16
CA GLU A 82 -13.09 17.25 14.69
C GLU A 82 -11.75 17.92 15.00
N VAL A 83 -10.90 18.06 13.98
CA VAL A 83 -9.67 18.85 14.04
C VAL A 83 -9.89 20.15 13.29
N GLU A 84 -9.72 21.28 13.97
CA GLU A 84 -9.81 22.59 13.33
C GLU A 84 -8.77 22.70 12.21
N ASN A 85 -9.18 23.13 11.02
CA ASN A 85 -8.32 23.28 9.84
C ASN A 85 -7.62 21.97 9.39
N SER A 86 -8.21 20.80 9.66
CA SER A 86 -7.66 19.47 9.32
C SER A 86 -7.14 19.35 7.89
N LEU A 87 -7.84 19.99 6.94
CA LEU A 87 -7.52 19.98 5.52
C LEU A 87 -6.21 20.70 5.20
N ASN A 88 -6.04 21.91 5.72
CA ASN A 88 -4.82 22.69 5.49
C ASN A 88 -3.62 22.03 6.17
N GLU A 89 -3.84 21.43 7.34
CA GLU A 89 -2.83 20.63 8.02
C GLU A 89 -2.43 19.41 7.16
N GLY A 90 -3.40 18.65 6.63
CA GLY A 90 -3.14 17.51 5.77
C GLY A 90 -2.34 17.87 4.51
N ILE A 91 -2.70 18.97 3.85
CA ILE A 91 -1.97 19.51 2.69
C ILE A 91 -0.54 19.91 3.08
N ALA A 92 -0.34 20.59 4.20
CA ALA A 92 0.99 21.00 4.64
C ALA A 92 1.91 19.80 4.90
N TYR A 93 1.38 18.73 5.51
CA TYR A 93 2.13 17.49 5.68
C TYR A 93 2.34 16.72 4.37
N ASN A 94 1.44 16.84 3.40
CA ASN A 94 1.67 16.26 2.07
C ASN A 94 2.78 16.98 1.31
N LEU A 95 2.84 18.32 1.40
CA LEU A 95 3.94 19.11 0.84
C LEU A 95 5.30 18.68 1.41
N LEU A 96 5.39 18.46 2.72
CA LEU A 96 6.61 17.87 3.32
C LEU A 96 6.90 16.47 2.77
N LEU A 97 5.86 15.67 2.56
CA LEU A 97 6.02 14.30 2.10
C LEU A 97 6.63 14.24 0.70
N GLU A 98 6.42 15.25 -0.15
CA GLU A 98 6.91 15.27 -1.54
C GLU A 98 8.42 15.09 -1.66
N ASP A 99 9.19 15.66 -0.73
CA ASP A 99 10.66 15.54 -0.73
C ASP A 99 11.13 14.10 -0.46
N ALA A 100 10.37 13.36 0.35
CA ALA A 100 10.75 12.02 0.80
C ALA A 100 10.09 10.91 -0.02
N LEU A 101 8.82 11.09 -0.40
CA LEU A 101 7.97 10.12 -1.08
C LEU A 101 7.08 10.82 -2.13
N PRO A 102 7.66 11.28 -3.26
CA PRO A 102 6.95 12.06 -4.28
C PRO A 102 5.82 11.28 -4.96
N ALA A 103 5.94 9.97 -5.12
CA ALA A 103 4.89 9.15 -5.72
C ALA A 103 3.71 8.98 -4.75
N THR A 104 4.00 8.80 -3.46
CA THR A 104 2.96 8.75 -2.42
C THR A 104 2.29 10.12 -2.24
N ALA A 105 3.04 11.22 -2.30
CA ALA A 105 2.46 12.57 -2.21
C ALA A 105 1.54 12.90 -3.40
N ASP A 106 1.90 12.46 -4.62
CA ASP A 106 1.02 12.55 -5.80
C ASP A 106 -0.29 11.79 -5.62
N LEU A 107 -0.25 10.62 -4.99
CA LEU A 107 -1.45 9.86 -4.66
C LEU A 107 -2.35 10.63 -3.67
N TRP A 108 -1.77 11.29 -2.67
CA TRP A 108 -2.53 12.14 -1.75
C TRP A 108 -3.13 13.36 -2.45
N TRP A 109 -2.40 14.01 -3.36
CA TRP A 109 -2.96 15.08 -4.18
C TRP A 109 -4.16 14.60 -5.01
N SER A 110 -4.04 13.43 -5.65
CA SER A 110 -5.17 12.80 -6.36
C SER A 110 -6.42 12.67 -5.45
N ARG A 111 -6.23 12.28 -4.19
CA ARG A 111 -7.31 12.16 -3.19
C ARG A 111 -7.87 13.52 -2.75
N TYR A 112 -7.00 14.48 -2.45
CA TYR A 112 -7.42 15.83 -2.05
C TYR A 112 -8.24 16.52 -3.14
N ILE A 113 -7.83 16.40 -4.41
CA ILE A 113 -8.56 16.93 -5.57
C ILE A 113 -9.93 16.25 -5.71
N LEU A 114 -10.02 14.92 -5.58
CA LEU A 114 -11.31 14.20 -5.67
C LEU A 114 -12.31 14.63 -4.59
N ALA A 115 -11.80 14.88 -3.39
CA ALA A 115 -12.62 15.34 -2.28
C ALA A 115 -12.95 16.85 -2.36
N GLY A 116 -12.45 17.56 -3.38
CA GLY A 116 -12.75 18.97 -3.63
C GLY A 116 -11.94 19.95 -2.79
N TYR A 117 -10.79 19.55 -2.27
CA TYR A 117 -9.98 20.33 -1.33
C TYR A 117 -8.97 21.27 -1.98
N ASP A 118 -8.92 21.33 -3.31
CA ASP A 118 -8.20 22.38 -4.03
C ASP A 118 -9.10 22.99 -5.12
N PRO A 119 -9.61 24.21 -4.91
CA PRO A 119 -10.47 24.89 -5.89
C PRO A 119 -9.71 25.34 -7.14
N SER A 120 -8.38 25.25 -7.18
CA SER A 120 -7.55 25.57 -8.35
C SER A 120 -7.40 24.41 -9.34
N HIS A 121 -7.83 23.20 -8.98
CA HIS A 121 -7.76 22.00 -9.81
C HIS A 121 -9.17 21.55 -10.26
N GLU A 122 -9.28 21.10 -11.50
CA GLU A 122 -10.49 20.43 -11.98
C GLU A 122 -10.50 18.96 -11.49
N LYS A 123 -11.69 18.35 -11.32
CA LYS A 123 -11.78 16.93 -10.94
C LYS A 123 -10.99 16.00 -11.89
N GLY A 124 -10.84 16.38 -13.15
CA GLY A 124 -10.03 15.66 -14.14
C GLY A 124 -8.55 15.57 -13.78
N ASP A 125 -8.02 16.54 -13.01
CA ASP A 125 -6.61 16.57 -12.61
C ASP A 125 -6.26 15.44 -11.65
N SER A 126 -7.22 14.95 -10.87
CA SER A 126 -6.99 13.83 -9.95
C SER A 126 -6.49 12.56 -10.66
N THR A 127 -7.01 12.27 -11.86
CA THR A 127 -6.57 11.08 -12.62
C THR A 127 -5.16 11.29 -13.17
N ALA A 128 -4.78 12.53 -13.50
CA ALA A 128 -3.42 12.85 -13.91
C ALA A 128 -2.42 12.67 -12.75
N TYR A 129 -2.76 13.13 -11.54
CA TYR A 129 -1.97 12.88 -10.33
C TYR A 129 -1.88 11.39 -9.99
N LEU A 130 -2.98 10.64 -10.13
CA LEU A 130 -2.98 9.19 -9.92
C LEU A 130 -2.05 8.49 -10.90
N ARG A 131 -2.11 8.84 -12.19
CA ARG A 131 -1.21 8.30 -13.21
C ARG A 131 0.24 8.64 -12.90
N ARG A 132 0.53 9.89 -12.51
CA ARG A 132 1.88 10.35 -12.13
C ARG A 132 2.42 9.58 -10.92
N ALA A 133 1.60 9.37 -9.90
CA ALA A 133 1.94 8.54 -8.74
C ALA A 133 2.29 7.11 -9.15
N ALA A 134 1.51 6.51 -10.06
CA ALA A 134 1.75 5.15 -10.52
C ALA A 134 3.07 5.02 -11.31
N GLU A 135 3.35 5.99 -12.20
CA GLU A 135 4.58 6.07 -13.00
C GLU A 135 5.82 6.31 -12.14
N ARG A 136 5.68 7.08 -11.06
CA ARG A 136 6.74 7.32 -10.06
C ARG A 136 6.91 6.17 -9.06
N GLY A 137 6.06 5.15 -9.11
CA GLY A 137 6.29 3.89 -8.41
C GLY A 137 5.45 3.67 -7.16
N ASN A 138 4.39 4.46 -6.92
CA ASN A 138 3.51 4.21 -5.79
C ASN A 138 2.64 2.96 -6.04
N ALA A 139 2.73 1.98 -5.15
CA ALA A 139 2.11 0.67 -5.33
C ALA A 139 0.56 0.72 -5.33
N GLU A 140 -0.05 1.57 -4.50
CA GLU A 140 -1.52 1.75 -4.48
C GLU A 140 -2.00 2.47 -5.74
N ALA A 141 -1.28 3.49 -6.20
CA ALA A 141 -1.58 4.18 -7.45
C ALA A 141 -1.51 3.24 -8.65
N GLN A 142 -0.50 2.37 -8.69
CA GLN A 142 -0.41 1.32 -9.71
C GLN A 142 -1.61 0.39 -9.66
N TYR A 143 -2.02 -0.08 -8.48
CA TYR A 143 -3.22 -0.91 -8.34
C TYR A 143 -4.47 -0.21 -8.87
N MET A 144 -4.71 1.03 -8.45
CA MET A 144 -5.87 1.80 -8.88
C MET A 144 -5.85 2.09 -10.39
N MET A 145 -4.68 2.32 -10.98
CA MET A 145 -4.54 2.46 -12.44
C MET A 145 -4.91 1.16 -13.18
N GLY A 146 -4.52 -0.01 -12.65
CA GLY A 146 -5.00 -1.30 -13.15
C GLY A 146 -6.53 -1.39 -13.13
N GLY A 147 -7.14 -1.03 -12.00
CA GLY A 147 -8.61 -1.04 -11.84
C GLY A 147 -9.35 -0.11 -12.78
N LEU A 148 -8.81 1.09 -13.04
CA LEU A 148 -9.37 2.02 -14.00
C LEU A 148 -9.30 1.47 -15.43
N LEU A 149 -8.19 0.84 -15.81
CA LEU A 149 -8.03 0.21 -17.12
C LEU A 149 -8.97 -0.99 -17.28
N ASP A 150 -9.17 -1.79 -16.24
CA ASP A 150 -10.15 -2.89 -16.25
C ASP A 150 -11.58 -2.40 -16.44
N ALA A 151 -11.96 -1.30 -15.79
CA ALA A 151 -13.26 -0.68 -16.00
C ALA A 151 -13.46 -0.30 -17.47
N VAL A 152 -12.46 0.33 -18.10
CA VAL A 152 -12.49 0.66 -19.53
C VAL A 152 -12.53 -0.60 -20.40
N LYS A 153 -11.74 -1.62 -20.08
CA LYS A 153 -11.73 -2.91 -20.79
C LYS A 153 -13.12 -3.58 -20.76
N ASN A 154 -13.82 -3.53 -19.63
CA ASN A 154 -15.11 -4.18 -19.45
C ASN A 154 -16.25 -3.54 -20.28
N GLU A 155 -16.04 -2.33 -20.79
CA GLU A 155 -16.94 -1.66 -21.74
C GLU A 155 -16.69 -2.08 -23.21
N LEU A 156 -15.70 -2.95 -23.47
CA LEU A 156 -15.33 -3.42 -24.80
C LEU A 156 -15.73 -4.88 -25.00
N TYR A 157 -16.14 -5.21 -26.24
CA TYR A 157 -16.31 -6.60 -26.65
C TYR A 157 -14.95 -7.28 -26.86
N THR A 158 -14.89 -8.61 -26.67
CA THR A 158 -13.65 -9.40 -26.76
C THR A 158 -13.05 -9.47 -28.17
N ASP A 159 -13.83 -9.15 -29.20
CA ASP A 159 -13.39 -9.04 -30.59
C ASP A 159 -12.85 -7.64 -30.93
N ASP A 160 -12.97 -6.65 -30.03
CA ASP A 160 -12.33 -5.35 -30.17
C ASP A 160 -10.82 -5.47 -29.92
N PRO A 161 -9.95 -5.06 -30.86
CA PRO A 161 -8.49 -5.11 -30.68
C PRO A 161 -7.98 -4.36 -29.46
N ARG A 162 -8.73 -3.39 -28.93
CA ARG A 162 -8.37 -2.59 -27.75
C ARG A 162 -8.55 -3.37 -26.45
N TYR A 163 -9.48 -4.33 -26.40
CA TYR A 163 -9.78 -5.13 -25.22
C TYR A 163 -8.51 -5.74 -24.64
N TRP A 164 -7.78 -6.47 -25.48
CA TRP A 164 -6.57 -7.18 -25.10
C TRP A 164 -5.40 -6.25 -24.79
N LYS A 165 -5.26 -5.16 -25.56
CA LYS A 165 -4.20 -4.18 -25.30
C LYS A 165 -4.37 -3.51 -23.93
N ILE A 166 -5.59 -3.10 -23.58
CA ILE A 166 -5.87 -2.46 -22.29
C ILE A 166 -5.69 -3.45 -21.15
N MET A 167 -6.18 -4.68 -21.30
CA MET A 167 -5.96 -5.75 -20.33
C MET A 167 -4.48 -5.96 -20.02
N VAL A 168 -3.63 -6.11 -21.05
CA VAL A 168 -2.18 -6.30 -20.85
C VAL A 168 -1.56 -5.14 -20.08
N ILE A 169 -1.98 -3.89 -20.34
CA ILE A 169 -1.47 -2.72 -19.62
C ILE A 169 -1.97 -2.73 -18.16
N ALA A 170 -3.24 -3.04 -17.91
CA ALA A 170 -3.80 -3.17 -16.56
C ALA A 170 -3.02 -4.20 -15.72
N GLU A 171 -2.70 -5.35 -16.32
CA GLU A 171 -1.92 -6.41 -15.67
C GLU A 171 -0.49 -5.97 -15.33
N LYS A 172 0.16 -5.17 -16.18
CA LYS A 172 1.49 -4.60 -15.84
C LYS A 172 1.42 -3.74 -14.59
N PHE A 173 0.35 -2.96 -14.44
CA PHE A 173 0.12 -2.14 -13.25
C PHE A 173 -0.10 -3.01 -12.01
N TYR A 174 -0.95 -4.05 -12.08
CA TYR A 174 -1.17 -4.97 -10.96
C TYR A 174 0.09 -5.72 -10.55
N TYR A 175 0.85 -6.24 -11.51
CA TYR A 175 2.12 -6.92 -11.23
C TYR A 175 3.11 -6.00 -10.53
N CYS A 176 3.26 -4.77 -11.02
CA CYS A 176 4.19 -3.80 -10.43
C CYS A 176 3.77 -3.44 -9.00
N SER A 177 2.47 -3.19 -8.81
CA SER A 177 1.85 -2.91 -7.52
C SER A 177 2.11 -4.05 -6.51
N ALA A 178 1.85 -5.29 -6.91
CA ALA A 178 2.09 -6.46 -6.08
C ALA A 178 3.57 -6.62 -5.73
N SER A 179 4.46 -6.45 -6.72
CA SER A 179 5.92 -6.54 -6.54
C SER A 179 6.46 -5.44 -5.63
N ALA A 180 5.79 -4.29 -5.57
CA ALA A 180 6.11 -3.17 -4.69
C ALA A 180 5.49 -3.31 -3.28
N GLY A 181 4.85 -4.45 -2.96
CA GLY A 181 4.27 -4.70 -1.64
C GLY A 181 2.92 -4.00 -1.45
N HIS A 182 2.04 -4.02 -2.44
CA HIS A 182 0.66 -3.62 -2.24
C HIS A 182 -0.20 -4.75 -1.67
N ARG A 183 -1.06 -4.46 -0.68
CA ARG A 183 -1.87 -5.47 0.02
C ARG A 183 -2.88 -6.20 -0.88
N PHE A 184 -3.35 -5.54 -1.95
CA PHE A 184 -4.24 -6.18 -2.93
C PHE A 184 -3.46 -6.73 -4.11
N ALA A 185 -2.36 -7.45 -3.83
CA ALA A 185 -1.75 -8.30 -4.84
C ALA A 185 -2.80 -9.32 -5.28
N SER A 186 -3.31 -9.21 -6.52
CA SER A 186 -4.17 -10.24 -7.06
C SER A 186 -3.29 -11.45 -7.42
N PRO A 187 -3.57 -12.63 -6.84
CA PRO A 187 -2.92 -13.87 -7.28
C PRO A 187 -3.14 -14.13 -8.76
N GLU A 188 -4.36 -13.81 -9.20
CA GLU A 188 -4.75 -13.76 -10.59
C GLU A 188 -3.88 -12.76 -11.34
N GLY A 189 -3.64 -11.52 -10.90
CA GLY A 189 -2.82 -10.56 -11.66
C GLY A 189 -1.33 -10.87 -11.66
N ALA A 190 -0.76 -11.52 -10.64
CA ALA A 190 0.63 -12.01 -10.72
C ALA A 190 0.75 -13.22 -11.68
N MET A 191 -0.26 -14.09 -11.68
CA MET A 191 -0.35 -15.28 -12.54
C MET A 191 -0.81 -14.96 -13.97
N GLN A 192 -1.63 -13.93 -14.14
CA GLN A 192 -2.16 -13.38 -15.38
C GLN A 192 -1.21 -12.35 -15.97
N ALA A 193 -0.39 -11.66 -15.18
CA ALA A 193 0.80 -10.99 -15.68
C ALA A 193 1.84 -12.02 -16.14
N LYS A 194 2.03 -13.12 -15.39
CA LYS A 194 2.79 -14.28 -15.87
C LYS A 194 2.26 -14.77 -17.22
N LEU A 195 0.95 -14.99 -17.37
CA LEU A 195 0.31 -15.37 -18.64
C LEU A 195 0.44 -14.26 -19.70
N ALA A 196 0.19 -12.98 -19.37
CA ALA A 196 0.33 -11.84 -20.27
C ALA A 196 1.77 -11.61 -20.75
N TYR A 197 2.77 -12.05 -19.96
CA TYR A 197 4.18 -12.07 -20.33
C TYR A 197 4.67 -13.45 -20.85
N GLN A 198 3.87 -14.53 -20.76
CA GLN A 198 4.14 -15.91 -21.24
C GLN A 198 3.31 -16.40 -22.43
N ASN A 199 2.57 -15.51 -23.10
CA ASN A 199 1.45 -15.79 -24.00
C ASN A 199 0.12 -15.95 -23.24
N ASP A 200 -0.91 -15.40 -23.87
CA ASP A 200 -2.34 -15.71 -23.74
C ASP A 200 -3.28 -14.66 -23.12
N ALA A 201 -3.33 -13.49 -23.76
CA ALA A 201 -4.59 -12.87 -24.22
C ALA A 201 -5.30 -13.68 -25.35
N ASP A 202 -4.84 -14.91 -25.60
CA ASP A 202 -5.03 -15.71 -26.82
C ASP A 202 -5.66 -17.08 -26.52
N THR A 203 -6.33 -17.22 -25.37
CA THR A 203 -7.36 -18.25 -25.19
C THR A 203 -8.69 -17.81 -25.82
N LEU A 204 -8.72 -16.67 -26.51
CA LEU A 204 -9.91 -16.07 -27.10
C LEU A 204 -9.78 -15.66 -28.59
N ILE A 205 -8.69 -16.01 -29.30
CA ILE A 205 -8.55 -15.68 -30.73
C ILE A 205 -8.13 -16.91 -31.55
N THR A 206 -9.05 -17.86 -31.72
CA THR A 206 -8.98 -18.93 -32.73
C THR A 206 -9.08 -18.37 -34.16
N LYS A 207 -8.04 -17.66 -34.61
CA LYS A 207 -7.85 -17.36 -36.05
C LYS A 207 -6.39 -17.19 -36.51
N TRP A 208 -5.38 -17.22 -35.64
CA TRP A 208 -4.02 -16.74 -36.01
C TRP A 208 -2.85 -17.53 -35.40
N GLU A 209 -2.82 -18.85 -35.60
CA GLU A 209 -1.87 -19.82 -35.02
C GLU A 209 -0.38 -19.68 -35.42
N GLY A 210 0.03 -18.70 -36.21
CA GLY A 210 1.36 -18.71 -36.87
C GLY A 210 2.42 -17.71 -36.36
N LYS A 211 2.11 -16.76 -35.48
CA LYS A 211 2.97 -15.57 -35.24
C LYS A 211 3.07 -15.11 -33.77
N LYS A 212 3.30 -16.04 -32.83
CA LYS A 212 3.42 -15.74 -31.38
C LYS A 212 4.83 -15.25 -31.00
N PRO A 213 4.99 -14.19 -30.17
CA PRO A 213 6.24 -13.91 -29.46
C PRO A 213 6.34 -14.82 -28.23
N LYS A 214 7.32 -15.71 -28.21
CA LYS A 214 7.59 -16.56 -27.05
C LYS A 214 8.15 -15.72 -25.90
N SER A 215 7.65 -15.91 -24.69
CA SER A 215 8.43 -15.53 -23.50
C SER A 215 9.71 -16.34 -23.46
N ASP A 216 10.78 -15.69 -23.05
CA ASP A 216 12.04 -16.32 -22.75
C ASP A 216 12.00 -17.10 -21.42
N LYS A 217 10.98 -16.86 -20.57
CA LYS A 217 10.84 -17.48 -19.25
C LYS A 217 10.06 -18.79 -19.28
N THR A 218 10.50 -19.75 -18.46
CA THR A 218 9.92 -21.07 -18.21
C THR A 218 8.75 -21.01 -17.22
N VAL A 219 7.87 -22.03 -17.21
CA VAL A 219 6.76 -22.10 -16.24
C VAL A 219 7.25 -21.99 -14.78
N ALA A 220 8.40 -22.59 -14.46
CA ALA A 220 9.00 -22.53 -13.13
C ALA A 220 9.40 -21.11 -12.73
N GLU A 221 10.04 -20.36 -13.63
CA GLU A 221 10.46 -18.99 -13.36
C GLU A 221 9.29 -18.09 -12.99
N LEU A 222 8.12 -18.28 -13.59
CA LEU A 222 6.99 -17.42 -13.25
C LEU A 222 6.13 -17.95 -12.12
N ASP A 223 6.19 -19.25 -11.81
CA ASP A 223 5.64 -19.71 -10.53
C ASP A 223 6.43 -19.03 -9.40
N GLN A 224 7.76 -18.94 -9.54
CA GLN A 224 8.61 -18.21 -8.60
C GLN A 224 8.29 -16.70 -8.54
N LEU A 225 8.13 -16.02 -9.68
CA LEU A 225 7.74 -14.60 -9.69
C LEU A 225 6.36 -14.37 -9.03
N SER A 226 5.39 -15.26 -9.27
CA SER A 226 4.07 -15.17 -8.64
C SER A 226 4.15 -15.35 -7.12
N LEU A 227 4.91 -16.34 -6.65
CA LEU A 227 5.15 -16.53 -5.22
C LEU A 227 5.82 -15.31 -4.58
N GLN A 228 6.80 -14.70 -5.25
CA GLN A 228 7.47 -13.49 -4.77
C GLN A 228 6.50 -12.31 -4.66
N ALA A 229 5.71 -12.03 -5.70
CA ALA A 229 4.73 -10.95 -5.68
C ALA A 229 3.67 -11.15 -4.59
N LEU A 230 3.20 -12.39 -4.40
CA LEU A 230 2.27 -12.73 -3.33
C LEU A 230 2.89 -12.58 -1.94
N GLN A 231 4.15 -12.99 -1.76
CA GLN A 231 4.88 -12.80 -0.51
C GLN A 231 4.95 -11.32 -0.14
N GLN A 232 5.24 -10.45 -1.12
CA GLN A 232 5.24 -8.99 -0.92
C GLN A 232 3.84 -8.45 -0.59
N GLY A 233 2.80 -8.91 -1.30
CA GLY A 233 1.42 -8.50 -1.00
C GLY A 233 0.96 -8.92 0.39
N MET A 234 1.38 -10.09 0.87
CA MET A 234 1.09 -10.55 2.21
C MET A 234 1.87 -9.78 3.29
N LYS A 235 3.14 -9.43 3.04
CA LYS A 235 3.91 -8.50 3.91
C LYS A 235 3.20 -7.17 4.12
N ALA A 236 2.44 -6.73 3.12
CA ALA A 236 1.65 -5.51 3.19
C ALA A 236 0.27 -5.67 3.88
N GLY A 237 -0.03 -6.84 4.45
CA GLY A 237 -1.32 -7.12 5.09
C GLY A 237 -2.39 -7.60 4.10
N GLY A 238 -2.00 -8.22 2.98
CA GLY A 238 -2.92 -8.75 1.97
C GLY A 238 -3.51 -10.12 2.30
N GLY A 239 -4.79 -10.17 2.69
CA GLY A 239 -5.52 -11.43 2.93
C GLY A 239 -5.68 -12.32 1.69
N SER A 240 -5.95 -11.72 0.53
CA SER A 240 -6.02 -12.44 -0.76
C SER A 240 -4.69 -13.11 -1.12
N ALA A 241 -3.57 -12.44 -0.82
CA ALA A 241 -2.25 -12.97 -1.05
C ALA A 241 -1.96 -14.17 -0.13
N ALA A 242 -2.34 -14.08 1.14
CA ALA A 242 -2.24 -15.18 2.09
C ALA A 242 -3.06 -16.41 1.65
N TYR A 243 -4.27 -16.20 1.11
CA TYR A 243 -5.10 -17.27 0.55
C TYR A 243 -4.43 -17.98 -0.62
N ALA A 244 -3.85 -17.23 -1.56
CA ALA A 244 -3.19 -17.84 -2.72
C ALA A 244 -1.88 -18.54 -2.37
N LEU A 245 -1.08 -17.97 -1.46
CA LEU A 245 0.12 -18.62 -0.95
C LEU A 245 -0.24 -19.93 -0.25
N ARG A 246 -1.31 -19.94 0.57
CA ARG A 246 -1.85 -21.19 1.11
C ARG A 246 -2.17 -22.17 -0.01
N ALA A 247 -2.98 -21.77 -0.99
CA ALA A 247 -3.40 -22.66 -2.09
C ALA A 247 -2.23 -23.19 -2.93
N ALA A 248 -1.14 -22.42 -3.08
CA ALA A 248 0.06 -22.85 -3.79
C ALA A 248 0.73 -24.06 -3.13
N PHE A 249 0.78 -24.07 -1.79
CA PHE A 249 1.48 -25.09 -1.01
C PHE A 249 0.57 -26.18 -0.42
N ASP A 250 -0.75 -25.95 -0.37
CA ASP A 250 -1.70 -26.90 0.21
C ASP A 250 -1.82 -28.17 -0.68
N PRO A 251 -1.49 -29.37 -0.17
CA PRO A 251 -1.58 -30.60 -0.95
C PRO A 251 -3.01 -30.93 -1.39
N ASP A 252 -4.02 -30.48 -0.64
CA ASP A 252 -5.43 -30.74 -0.92
C ASP A 252 -5.99 -29.85 -2.06
N TYR A 253 -5.25 -28.80 -2.44
CA TYR A 253 -5.60 -27.89 -3.55
C TYR A 253 -5.13 -28.40 -4.93
N ARG A 254 -4.61 -29.64 -5.00
CA ARG A 254 -4.31 -30.32 -6.27
C ARG A 254 -5.56 -31.04 -6.78
N HIS A 255 -6.50 -30.30 -7.35
CA HIS A 255 -7.74 -30.88 -7.87
C HIS A 255 -7.49 -31.69 -9.15
N PRO A 256 -8.00 -32.94 -9.27
CA PRO A 256 -7.76 -33.79 -10.44
C PRO A 256 -8.39 -33.26 -11.74
N ASN A 257 -9.40 -32.39 -11.64
CA ASN A 257 -10.17 -31.87 -12.77
C ASN A 257 -9.94 -30.37 -13.05
N ALA A 258 -8.97 -29.73 -12.38
CA ALA A 258 -8.60 -28.34 -12.64
C ALA A 258 -7.08 -28.22 -12.78
N PRO A 259 -6.57 -27.44 -13.76
CA PRO A 259 -5.13 -27.20 -13.86
C PRO A 259 -4.64 -26.53 -12.57
N PRO A 260 -3.59 -27.05 -11.91
CA PRO A 260 -3.10 -26.45 -10.68
C PRO A 260 -2.52 -25.08 -11.02
N ARG A 261 -2.89 -24.08 -10.21
CA ARG A 261 -2.41 -22.69 -10.34
C ARG A 261 -0.89 -22.57 -10.20
N TYR A 262 -0.23 -23.59 -9.65
CA TYR A 262 1.22 -23.68 -9.47
C TYR A 262 1.69 -25.11 -9.76
N THR A 263 2.01 -25.40 -11.02
CA THR A 263 2.37 -26.75 -11.47
C THR A 263 3.78 -27.17 -11.05
N THR A 264 4.68 -26.21 -10.80
CA THR A 264 6.08 -26.51 -10.45
C THR A 264 6.37 -26.36 -8.95
N VAL A 265 5.41 -25.85 -8.18
CA VAL A 265 5.55 -25.68 -6.73
C VAL A 265 5.27 -27.00 -6.01
N THR A 266 6.27 -27.46 -5.26
CA THR A 266 6.15 -28.65 -4.40
C THR A 266 5.23 -28.35 -3.21
N PRO A 267 4.18 -29.17 -2.94
CA PRO A 267 3.32 -28.99 -1.77
C PRO A 267 4.10 -29.03 -0.45
N ASP A 268 3.68 -28.20 0.50
CA ASP A 268 4.25 -28.06 1.84
C ASP A 268 3.11 -27.71 2.83
N ALA A 269 2.62 -28.73 3.53
CA ALA A 269 1.45 -28.61 4.38
C ALA A 269 1.67 -27.67 5.58
N GLU A 270 2.88 -27.65 6.15
CA GLU A 270 3.19 -26.76 7.27
C GLU A 270 3.27 -25.30 6.79
N ARG A 271 3.87 -25.05 5.64
CA ARG A 271 3.89 -23.72 5.00
C ARG A 271 2.49 -23.21 4.69
N ALA A 272 1.65 -24.05 4.08
CA ALA A 272 0.25 -23.73 3.83
C ALA A 272 -0.51 -23.39 5.13
N LYS A 273 -0.26 -24.14 6.21
CA LYS A 273 -0.84 -23.88 7.53
C LYS A 273 -0.39 -22.54 8.12
N ARG A 274 0.89 -22.16 7.98
CA ARG A 274 1.38 -20.83 8.43
C ARG A 274 0.71 -19.70 7.66
N TYR A 275 0.68 -19.77 6.32
CA TYR A 275 -0.02 -18.78 5.50
C TYR A 275 -1.49 -18.65 5.87
N ARG A 276 -2.19 -19.78 6.07
CA ARG A 276 -3.59 -19.79 6.53
C ARG A 276 -3.77 -19.08 7.87
N LYS A 277 -2.89 -19.36 8.85
CA LYS A 277 -3.00 -18.79 10.20
C LYS A 277 -2.78 -17.27 10.19
N ILE A 278 -1.77 -16.80 9.46
CA ILE A 278 -1.50 -15.37 9.33
C ILE A 278 -2.63 -14.68 8.54
N GLY A 279 -3.08 -15.27 7.43
CA GLY A 279 -4.20 -14.73 6.64
C GLY A 279 -5.48 -14.58 7.46
N TYR A 280 -5.82 -15.58 8.28
CA TYR A 280 -6.95 -15.49 9.20
C TYR A 280 -6.82 -14.33 10.19
N TYR A 281 -5.62 -14.11 10.75
CA TYR A 281 -5.37 -12.98 11.64
C TYR A 281 -5.61 -11.64 10.93
N ILE A 282 -5.09 -11.49 9.71
CA ILE A 282 -5.28 -10.30 8.87
C ILE A 282 -6.77 -10.03 8.60
N ASP A 283 -7.49 -11.02 8.07
CA ASP A 283 -8.89 -10.88 7.65
C ASP A 283 -9.85 -10.61 8.83
N SER A 284 -9.48 -11.07 10.03
CA SER A 284 -10.28 -10.85 11.24
C SER A 284 -10.09 -9.47 11.88
N ARG A 285 -9.16 -8.64 11.39
CA ARG A 285 -8.72 -7.38 12.02
C ARG A 285 -8.55 -6.23 11.04
N LEU A 286 -9.50 -6.09 10.11
CA LEU A 286 -9.46 -5.06 9.06
C LEU A 286 -9.43 -3.62 9.62
N GLU A 287 -9.86 -3.40 10.86
CA GLU A 287 -9.79 -2.10 11.54
C GLU A 287 -8.36 -1.57 11.76
N PHE A 288 -7.36 -2.45 11.67
CA PHE A 288 -5.94 -2.11 11.79
C PHE A 288 -5.25 -1.82 10.46
N MET A 289 -5.98 -1.90 9.33
CA MET A 289 -5.43 -1.53 8.03
C MET A 289 -5.31 0.00 7.88
N PRO A 290 -4.24 0.51 7.22
CA PRO A 290 -3.13 -0.23 6.61
C PRO A 290 -1.95 -0.53 7.55
N GLU A 291 -2.00 -0.14 8.83
CA GLU A 291 -0.85 -0.22 9.74
C GLU A 291 -0.46 -1.65 10.14
N MET A 292 -1.38 -2.62 10.02
CA MET A 292 -1.09 -4.03 10.23
C MET A 292 -0.38 -4.66 9.01
N THR A 293 0.94 -4.54 9.00
CA THR A 293 1.84 -5.23 8.06
C THR A 293 2.40 -6.52 8.68
N VAL A 294 2.98 -7.37 7.84
CA VAL A 294 3.67 -8.62 8.21
C VAL A 294 5.14 -8.54 7.78
N GLU A 295 5.87 -7.58 8.34
CA GLU A 295 7.26 -7.31 7.94
C GLU A 295 8.21 -8.49 8.18
N ASP A 296 7.91 -9.30 9.20
CA ASP A 296 8.64 -10.50 9.58
C ASP A 296 8.20 -11.76 8.82
N LEU A 297 7.43 -11.63 7.71
CA LEU A 297 6.91 -12.80 6.98
C LEU A 297 8.02 -13.71 6.47
N ASP A 298 9.16 -13.18 6.03
CA ASP A 298 10.27 -13.99 5.54
C ASP A 298 11.00 -14.72 6.68
N ASP A 299 10.94 -14.19 7.90
CA ASP A 299 11.46 -14.86 9.10
C ASP A 299 10.51 -15.95 9.61
N ILE A 300 9.25 -15.96 9.15
CA ILE A 300 8.22 -16.93 9.55
C ILE A 300 8.00 -17.99 8.46
N VAL A 301 7.91 -17.58 7.20
CA VAL A 301 7.56 -18.40 6.03
C VAL A 301 8.43 -18.00 4.82
N PRO A 302 9.76 -18.18 4.85
CA PRO A 302 10.63 -17.81 3.73
C PRO A 302 10.31 -18.68 2.51
N LEU A 303 10.18 -18.11 1.31
CA LEU A 303 9.87 -18.90 0.10
C LEU A 303 10.90 -20.02 -0.14
N PRO A 304 10.51 -21.17 -0.73
CA PRO A 304 11.44 -22.21 -1.14
C PRO A 304 12.60 -21.66 -1.98
N PRO A 305 13.80 -22.24 -1.87
CA PRO A 305 14.12 -23.52 -1.22
C PRO A 305 14.39 -23.44 0.30
N ALA A 306 14.23 -22.27 0.93
CA ALA A 306 14.54 -22.11 2.35
C ALA A 306 13.63 -22.99 3.24
N PRO A 307 14.20 -23.72 4.21
CA PRO A 307 13.41 -24.48 5.18
C PRO A 307 12.63 -23.55 6.10
N LEU A 308 11.53 -24.05 6.66
CA LEU A 308 10.74 -23.28 7.62
C LEU A 308 11.48 -23.17 8.96
N PRO A 309 11.69 -21.95 9.50
CA PRO A 309 12.29 -21.76 10.81
C PRO A 309 11.30 -22.11 11.93
N ALA A 310 11.79 -22.15 13.18
CA ALA A 310 10.90 -22.20 14.35
C ALA A 310 10.03 -20.94 14.39
N TRP A 311 8.76 -21.10 14.78
CA TRP A 311 7.80 -20.00 14.81
C TRP A 311 6.91 -20.10 16.04
N ASP A 312 6.74 -18.99 16.76
CA ASP A 312 5.91 -18.88 17.96
C ASP A 312 4.40 -18.83 17.65
N GLY A 313 4.04 -18.78 16.36
CA GLY A 313 2.64 -18.74 15.93
C GLY A 313 2.05 -17.33 15.82
N THR A 314 2.84 -16.26 15.94
CA THR A 314 2.42 -14.87 15.88
C THR A 314 3.26 -14.06 14.88
N ILE A 315 2.74 -12.90 14.44
CA ILE A 315 3.48 -11.94 13.60
C ILE A 315 3.97 -10.76 14.43
N ALA A 316 4.93 -9.98 13.94
CA ALA A 316 5.49 -8.83 14.66
C ALA A 316 4.41 -7.83 15.08
N PHE A 317 3.46 -7.54 14.20
CA PHE A 317 2.32 -6.66 14.52
C PHE A 317 1.47 -7.21 15.68
N GLN A 318 1.22 -8.53 15.70
CA GLN A 318 0.46 -9.16 16.78
C GLN A 318 1.21 -9.04 18.11
N ARG A 319 2.53 -9.28 18.12
CA ARG A 319 3.36 -9.10 19.33
C ARG A 319 3.39 -7.66 19.81
N PHE A 320 3.43 -6.70 18.89
CA PHE A 320 3.34 -5.27 19.21
C PHE A 320 1.98 -4.89 19.81
N TYR A 321 0.90 -5.41 19.25
CA TYR A 321 -0.46 -5.08 19.70
C TYR A 321 -0.83 -5.78 21.02
N ASP A 322 -0.54 -7.08 21.16
CA ASP A 322 -0.89 -7.87 22.34
C ASP A 322 0.14 -7.71 23.49
N GLY A 323 1.29 -7.09 23.21
CA GLY A 323 2.39 -6.90 24.17
C GLY A 323 2.22 -5.70 25.11
N GLU A 324 3.29 -5.35 25.81
CA GLU A 324 3.31 -4.16 26.66
C GLU A 324 3.31 -2.88 25.82
N SER A 325 2.63 -1.85 26.33
CA SER A 325 2.64 -0.51 25.74
C SER A 325 4.09 -0.03 25.58
N PRO A 326 4.47 0.55 24.42
CA PRO A 326 5.72 1.26 24.28
C PRO A 326 5.87 2.30 25.40
N ALA A 327 7.11 2.51 25.85
CA ALA A 327 7.41 3.53 26.85
C ALA A 327 6.97 4.90 26.33
N LYS A 328 6.30 5.68 27.17
CA LYS A 328 5.91 7.04 26.84
C LYS A 328 7.16 7.87 26.47
N PRO A 329 7.16 8.59 25.34
CA PRO A 329 8.25 9.49 24.99
C PRO A 329 8.50 10.51 26.11
N SER A 330 9.76 10.78 26.43
CA SER A 330 10.09 11.73 27.50
C SER A 330 9.74 13.17 27.11
N ASP A 331 9.44 14.01 28.10
CA ASP A 331 9.13 15.41 27.88
C ASP A 331 10.31 16.15 27.21
N GLU A 332 11.55 15.76 27.52
CA GLU A 332 12.76 16.30 26.89
C GLU A 332 12.83 15.93 25.41
N LEU A 333 12.53 14.69 25.04
CA LEU A 333 12.51 14.24 23.65
C LEU A 333 11.42 14.98 22.86
N MET A 334 10.22 15.09 23.44
CA MET A 334 9.11 15.83 22.83
C MET A 334 9.48 17.30 22.58
N LYS A 335 10.05 17.98 23.58
CA LYS A 335 10.52 19.37 23.46
C LYS A 335 11.62 19.52 22.42
N LYS A 336 12.59 18.61 22.39
CA LYS A 336 13.70 18.61 21.42
C LYS A 336 13.19 18.53 19.98
N LEU A 337 12.38 17.51 19.68
CA LEU A 337 11.88 17.25 18.33
C LEU A 337 10.88 18.32 17.86
N ALA A 338 10.04 18.83 18.77
CA ALA A 338 9.11 19.91 18.46
C ALA A 338 9.86 21.23 18.19
N ALA A 339 10.80 21.62 19.04
CA ALA A 339 11.58 22.85 18.89
C ALA A 339 12.40 22.84 17.59
N ALA A 340 12.99 21.70 17.21
CA ALA A 340 13.74 21.54 15.96
C ALA A 340 12.91 21.84 14.71
N LYS A 341 11.58 21.80 14.83
CA LYS A 341 10.63 22.03 13.75
C LYS A 341 9.68 23.20 14.03
N GLY A 342 9.94 24.03 15.04
CA GLY A 342 9.07 25.16 15.37
C GLY A 342 7.64 24.77 15.78
N LEU A 343 7.46 23.61 16.41
CA LEU A 343 6.18 23.10 16.88
C LEU A 343 6.03 23.27 18.39
N ASP A 344 4.78 23.37 18.84
CA ASP A 344 4.42 23.25 20.25
C ASP A 344 4.44 21.77 20.68
N PRO A 345 5.15 21.40 21.75
CA PRO A 345 5.32 19.98 22.14
C PRO A 345 4.04 19.33 22.68
N ALA A 346 3.06 20.10 23.14
CA ALA A 346 1.82 19.58 23.72
C ALA A 346 0.75 19.29 22.65
N THR A 347 0.78 20.04 21.55
CA THR A 347 -0.23 19.97 20.48
C THR A 347 0.34 19.46 19.17
N GLY A 348 1.65 19.56 18.96
CA GLY A 348 2.33 19.30 17.70
C GLY A 348 2.01 20.32 16.62
N LEU A 349 1.32 21.42 16.95
CA LEU A 349 0.95 22.47 16.02
C LEU A 349 2.10 23.48 15.86
N PRO A 350 2.22 24.16 14.71
CA PRO A 350 3.15 25.26 14.53
C PRO A 350 2.96 26.31 15.62
N VAL A 351 4.08 26.76 16.22
CA VAL A 351 4.04 27.91 17.12
C VAL A 351 3.62 29.12 16.29
N LYS A 352 2.54 29.80 16.70
CA LYS A 352 2.01 30.97 15.98
C LYS A 352 3.13 32.02 15.81
N LYS A 353 3.50 32.31 14.57
CA LYS A 353 4.30 33.50 14.22
C LYS A 353 3.38 34.73 14.31
N ASP A 354 3.79 35.75 15.04
CA ASP A 354 2.98 36.97 15.25
C ASP A 354 2.52 37.57 13.91
N GLY A 355 1.23 37.89 13.81
CA GLY A 355 0.64 38.56 12.64
C GLY A 355 0.16 37.65 11.49
N LEU A 356 0.33 36.32 11.57
CA LEU A 356 -0.20 35.39 10.56
C LEU A 356 -1.47 34.66 11.03
N PRO A 357 -2.52 34.56 10.18
CA PRO A 357 -3.68 33.72 10.49
C PRO A 357 -3.29 32.23 10.50
N ALA A 358 -3.98 31.44 11.32
CA ALA A 358 -3.66 30.01 11.53
C ALA A 358 -3.56 29.20 10.22
N VAL A 359 -4.44 29.46 9.24
CA VAL A 359 -4.40 28.81 7.93
C VAL A 359 -3.09 29.08 7.17
N ARG A 360 -2.60 30.33 7.20
CA ARG A 360 -1.33 30.69 6.56
C ARG A 360 -0.13 30.14 7.31
N SER A 361 -0.25 29.93 8.62
CA SER A 361 0.84 29.38 9.41
C SER A 361 1.22 27.96 9.00
N TRP A 362 0.26 27.15 8.55
CA TRP A 362 0.52 25.79 8.07
C TRP A 362 1.15 25.74 6.68
N GLN A 363 0.68 26.58 5.75
CA GLN A 363 1.16 26.58 4.35
C GLN A 363 2.62 27.01 4.24
N ASN A 364 3.08 27.91 5.11
CA ASN A 364 4.45 28.45 5.10
C ASN A 364 5.25 27.98 6.32
N TRP A 365 4.86 26.88 6.96
CA TRP A 365 5.55 26.40 8.17
C TRP A 365 6.97 25.90 7.88
N TRP A 366 7.19 25.40 6.67
CA TRP A 366 8.49 24.87 6.22
C TRP A 366 9.47 25.96 5.76
N ASP A 367 8.99 27.20 5.62
CA ASP A 367 9.78 28.40 5.29
C ASP A 367 10.33 29.08 6.57
#